data_AF-A0A2E4YAD2-F1
#
_entry.id   AF-A0A2E4YAD2-F1
#
_cell.length_a   1.000
_cell.length_b   1.000
_cell.length_c   1.000
_cell.angle_alpha   90.00
_cell.angle_beta   90.00
_cell.angle_gamma   90.00
#
_symmetry.space_group_name_H-M   'P 1'
#
loop_
_entity.id
_entity.type
_entity.pdbx_description
1 polymer ?
#
loop_
_entity_poly.entity_id
_entity_poly.type
_entity_poly.pdbx_seq_one_letter_code
_entity_poly.pdbx_strand_id
1 'polypeptide(L)'
;MQHVAAFNEERYELYYQMFSDLVHGRDDDDGAAGVELTRANLLIDVRWPEVSRALADTLCALNEFATIPCYSFRPLTSDVARLVHKAATIAFGTCRHECIPSWFLQNCECLLAATLHKMLVQFATRSTLTEVEMQSAFGVLLDIAQGLRKFVGLHYLAESTGEHVLMSAVANSRYDFLAKEGVVVRHAERVFADVLAERILADSNRALDARSAFCFFARSERWQEFAKACLDYDWLKSREGGHLAQLSVVVGIATRDVSAHPNTPHDLVHLCSVLNTSPERPVRTISMPQTPMKSTHARIAKHRRRATRMLVVDAP
;
A
#
# COMPACT_ATOMS: atom_id res chain seq x y z
N MET A 1 23.42 11.60 -18.07
CA MET A 1 23.02 11.11 -16.73
C MET A 1 22.50 12.25 -15.85
N GLN A 2 23.15 13.41 -15.79
CA GLN A 2 22.68 14.57 -15.01
C GLN A 2 21.24 15.02 -15.33
N HIS A 3 20.85 15.08 -16.61
CA HIS A 3 19.46 15.42 -16.98
C HIS A 3 18.39 14.43 -16.51
N VAL A 4 18.72 13.14 -16.34
CA VAL A 4 17.76 12.13 -15.87
C VAL A 4 17.60 12.21 -14.35
N ALA A 5 18.68 12.53 -13.63
CA ALA A 5 18.63 12.75 -12.19
C ALA A 5 17.80 13.99 -11.83
N ALA A 6 18.07 15.13 -12.47
CA ALA A 6 17.32 16.37 -12.27
C ALA A 6 15.82 16.21 -12.60
N PHE A 7 15.50 15.53 -13.70
CA PHE A 7 14.10 15.26 -14.09
C PHE A 7 13.35 14.37 -13.08
N ASN A 8 14.06 13.44 -12.43
CA ASN A 8 13.46 12.59 -11.41
C ASN A 8 13.25 13.34 -10.08
N GLU A 9 14.12 14.29 -9.76
CA GLU A 9 13.97 15.20 -8.61
C GLU A 9 12.77 16.13 -8.81
N GLU A 10 12.65 16.81 -9.94
CA GLU A 10 11.50 17.69 -10.25
C GLU A 10 10.15 16.97 -10.13
N ARG A 11 10.07 15.71 -10.60
CA ARG A 11 8.85 14.91 -10.46
C ARG A 11 8.59 14.44 -9.04
N TYR A 12 9.63 14.07 -8.31
CA TYR A 12 9.49 13.73 -6.89
C TYR A 12 8.89 14.90 -6.11
N GLU A 13 9.36 16.12 -6.35
CA GLU A 13 8.82 17.33 -5.73
C GLU A 13 7.34 17.53 -6.05
N LEU A 14 6.89 17.25 -7.29
CA LEU A 14 5.48 17.31 -7.65
C LEU A 14 4.62 16.29 -6.85
N TYR A 15 5.13 15.07 -6.65
CA TYR A 15 4.44 14.08 -5.82
C TYR A 15 4.41 14.49 -4.34
N TYR A 16 5.54 14.98 -3.82
CA TYR A 16 5.66 15.42 -2.44
C TYR A 16 4.71 16.59 -2.16
N GLN A 17 4.68 17.58 -3.05
CA GLN A 17 3.76 18.72 -2.97
C GLN A 17 2.30 18.26 -3.04
N MET A 18 1.97 17.37 -3.98
CA MET A 18 0.62 16.81 -4.10
C MET A 18 0.14 16.16 -2.79
N PHE A 19 0.95 15.29 -2.19
CA PHE A 19 0.58 14.62 -0.94
C PHE A 19 0.59 15.58 0.24
N SER A 20 1.52 16.52 0.28
CA SER A 20 1.57 17.55 1.32
C SER A 20 0.30 18.40 1.29
N ASP A 21 -0.11 18.90 0.13
CA ASP A 21 -1.34 19.70 0.02
C ASP A 21 -2.59 18.89 0.43
N LEU A 22 -2.66 17.63 -0.03
CA LEU A 22 -3.76 16.71 0.29
C LEU A 22 -3.89 16.54 1.80
N VAL A 23 -2.76 16.33 2.48
CA VAL A 23 -2.68 16.14 3.93
C VAL A 23 -3.04 17.42 4.69
N HIS A 24 -2.61 18.60 4.23
CA HIS A 24 -2.94 19.88 4.89
C HIS A 24 -4.38 20.34 4.65
N GLY A 25 -5.07 19.84 3.62
CA GLY A 25 -6.41 20.31 3.27
C GLY A 25 -6.43 21.74 2.70
N ARG A 26 -5.35 22.20 2.05
CA ARG A 26 -5.28 23.53 1.41
C ARG A 26 -6.11 23.66 0.11
N ASP A 27 -7.15 22.86 -0.04
CA ASP A 27 -7.90 22.70 -1.29
C ASP A 27 -9.21 23.51 -1.37
N ASP A 28 -9.48 24.37 -0.38
CA ASP A 28 -10.77 25.08 -0.25
C ASP A 28 -10.92 26.36 -1.12
N ASP A 29 -9.94 26.71 -1.96
CA ASP A 29 -10.00 27.92 -2.80
C ASP A 29 -10.28 27.65 -4.30
N ASP A 30 -10.97 28.60 -4.95
CA ASP A 30 -11.55 28.65 -6.30
C ASP A 30 -10.62 28.26 -7.50
N GLY A 31 -9.35 27.91 -7.27
CA GLY A 31 -8.43 27.30 -8.23
C GLY A 31 -8.42 25.76 -8.25
N ALA A 32 -9.27 25.12 -7.42
CA ALA A 32 -9.24 23.68 -7.10
C ALA A 32 -9.34 22.73 -8.32
N ALA A 33 -10.08 23.09 -9.37
CA ALA A 33 -10.33 22.17 -10.48
C ALA A 33 -9.07 21.87 -11.32
N GLY A 34 -8.21 22.86 -11.55
CA GLY A 34 -6.95 22.68 -12.29
C GLY A 34 -5.89 21.93 -11.48
N VAL A 35 -5.86 22.17 -10.16
CA VAL A 35 -4.98 21.49 -9.22
C VAL A 35 -5.38 20.02 -9.07
N GLU A 36 -6.67 19.74 -8.85
CA GLU A 36 -7.20 18.38 -8.75
C GLU A 36 -6.97 17.58 -10.05
N LEU A 37 -7.14 18.20 -11.21
CA LEU A 37 -6.84 17.57 -12.51
C LEU A 37 -5.35 17.20 -12.62
N THR A 38 -4.46 18.10 -12.19
CA THR A 38 -3.01 17.87 -12.22
C THR A 38 -2.63 16.71 -11.30
N ARG A 39 -3.17 16.68 -10.07
CA ARG A 39 -2.95 15.59 -9.11
C ARG A 39 -3.49 14.25 -9.61
N ALA A 40 -4.68 14.25 -10.21
CA ALA A 40 -5.25 13.04 -10.81
C ALA A 40 -4.35 12.49 -11.93
N ASN A 41 -3.77 13.37 -12.76
CA ASN A 41 -2.82 12.98 -13.80
C ASN A 41 -1.51 12.41 -13.23
N LEU A 42 -1.03 12.93 -12.10
CA LEU A 42 0.16 12.39 -11.43
C LEU A 42 -0.05 10.94 -10.96
N LEU A 43 -1.28 10.56 -10.58
CA LEU A 43 -1.62 9.17 -10.20
C LEU A 43 -1.78 8.21 -11.39
N ILE A 44 -1.79 8.72 -12.63
CA ILE A 44 -1.78 7.89 -13.86
C ILE A 44 -0.34 7.51 -14.25
N ASP A 45 0.68 8.13 -13.65
CA ASP A 45 2.08 7.85 -13.98
C ASP A 45 2.45 6.37 -13.71
N VAL A 46 3.45 5.88 -14.42
CA VAL A 46 3.97 4.50 -14.36
C VAL A 46 5.06 4.33 -13.30
N ARG A 47 5.47 5.41 -12.62
CA ARG A 47 6.62 5.46 -11.70
C ARG A 47 6.22 5.44 -10.23
N TRP A 48 5.64 4.32 -9.82
CA TRP A 48 5.13 4.08 -8.46
C TRP A 48 6.18 4.03 -7.33
N PRO A 49 7.47 3.71 -7.58
CA PRO A 49 8.49 3.82 -6.54
C PRO A 49 8.66 5.24 -5.99
N GLU A 50 8.59 6.26 -6.84
CA GLU A 50 8.70 7.68 -6.48
C GLU A 50 7.42 8.17 -5.79
N VAL A 51 6.25 7.77 -6.28
CA VAL A 51 4.96 8.10 -5.66
C VAL A 51 4.87 7.56 -4.24
N SER A 52 5.21 6.28 -4.04
CA SER A 52 5.21 5.67 -2.70
C SER A 52 6.25 6.26 -1.76
N ARG A 53 7.39 6.71 -2.31
CA ARG A 53 8.42 7.44 -1.55
C ARG A 53 7.91 8.80 -1.10
N ALA A 54 7.39 9.61 -2.01
CA ALA A 54 6.85 10.92 -1.69
C ALA A 54 5.75 10.82 -0.63
N LEU A 55 4.81 9.87 -0.78
CA LEU A 55 3.77 9.64 0.22
C LEU A 55 4.36 9.27 1.60
N ALA A 56 5.34 8.35 1.64
CA ALA A 56 5.97 7.97 2.89
C ALA A 56 6.73 9.14 3.53
N ASP A 57 7.50 9.88 2.74
CA ASP A 57 8.23 11.07 3.19
C ASP A 57 7.26 12.12 3.76
N THR A 58 6.12 12.37 3.11
CA THR A 58 5.05 13.24 3.62
C THR A 58 4.48 12.73 4.95
N LEU A 59 4.06 11.46 5.03
CA LEU A 59 3.48 10.93 6.28
C LEU A 59 4.48 10.88 7.44
N CYS A 60 5.77 10.77 7.15
CA CYS A 60 6.85 10.80 8.14
C CYS A 60 7.37 12.22 8.45
N ALA A 61 6.94 13.24 7.71
CA ALA A 61 7.30 14.66 7.90
C ALA A 61 6.35 15.38 8.86
N LEU A 62 5.76 14.67 9.82
CA LEU A 62 4.84 15.21 10.83
C LEU A 62 5.36 16.44 11.56
N ASN A 63 6.66 16.49 11.86
CA ASN A 63 7.30 17.63 12.51
C ASN A 63 7.33 18.90 11.64
N GLU A 64 7.27 18.77 10.32
CA GLU A 64 7.17 19.92 9.40
C GLU A 64 5.75 20.52 9.42
N PHE A 65 4.75 19.73 9.82
CA PHE A 65 3.35 20.13 9.90
C PHE A 65 2.90 20.51 11.32
N ALA A 66 3.65 20.05 12.33
CA ALA A 66 3.38 20.31 13.74
C ALA A 66 3.76 21.75 14.13
N THR A 67 2.87 22.70 13.80
CA THR A 67 2.83 24.02 14.44
C THR A 67 2.18 23.96 15.82
N ILE A 68 1.57 22.83 16.19
CA ILE A 68 0.80 22.60 17.41
C ILE A 68 1.29 21.29 18.06
N PRO A 69 1.48 21.26 19.39
CA PRO A 69 1.69 20.01 20.12
C PRO A 69 0.54 19.04 19.85
N CYS A 70 0.84 17.79 19.52
CA CYS A 70 -0.16 16.75 19.19
C CYS A 70 -0.88 16.94 17.86
N TYR A 71 -0.17 17.41 16.82
CA TYR A 71 -0.71 17.41 15.46
C TYR A 71 -1.16 16.01 15.04
N SER A 72 -2.43 15.90 14.66
CA SER A 72 -3.02 14.71 14.08
C SER A 72 -3.46 15.03 12.67
N PHE A 73 -3.20 14.11 11.74
CA PHE A 73 -3.68 14.27 10.39
C PHE A 73 -5.21 14.16 10.34
N ARG A 74 -5.84 14.95 9.47
CA ARG A 74 -7.27 14.78 9.17
C ARG A 74 -7.51 13.46 8.41
N PRO A 75 -8.70 12.85 8.51
CA PRO A 75 -9.04 11.67 7.72
C PRO A 75 -8.99 11.95 6.21
N LEU A 76 -8.34 11.07 5.44
CA LEU A 76 -8.12 11.25 3.99
C LEU A 76 -8.97 10.35 3.08
N THR A 77 -9.84 9.51 3.64
CA THR A 77 -10.60 8.50 2.87
C THR A 77 -11.37 9.10 1.69
N SER A 78 -12.13 10.16 1.93
CA SER A 78 -12.97 10.79 0.89
C SER A 78 -12.14 11.48 -0.18
N ASP A 79 -11.04 12.14 0.20
CA ASP A 79 -10.19 12.84 -0.76
C ASP A 79 -9.42 11.89 -1.65
N VAL A 80 -8.86 10.82 -1.08
CA VAL A 80 -8.17 9.78 -1.84
C VAL A 80 -9.16 9.07 -2.78
N ALA A 81 -10.35 8.74 -2.29
CA ALA A 81 -11.39 8.15 -3.13
C ALA A 81 -11.73 9.08 -4.31
N ARG A 82 -12.01 10.36 -4.04
CA ARG A 82 -12.31 11.36 -5.07
C ARG A 82 -11.19 11.47 -6.11
N LEU A 83 -9.95 11.59 -5.64
CA LEU A 83 -8.78 11.74 -6.49
C LEU A 83 -8.53 10.53 -7.40
N VAL A 84 -8.65 9.31 -6.86
CA VAL A 84 -8.43 8.08 -7.65
C VAL A 84 -9.59 7.80 -8.60
N HIS A 85 -10.84 8.09 -8.21
CA HIS A 85 -11.97 8.05 -9.15
C HIS A 85 -11.76 9.02 -10.31
N LYS A 86 -11.25 10.23 -10.03
CA LYS A 86 -10.94 11.21 -11.07
C LYS A 86 -9.82 10.70 -11.98
N ALA A 87 -8.75 10.15 -11.42
CA ALA A 87 -7.66 9.55 -12.19
C ALA A 87 -8.14 8.41 -13.11
N ALA A 88 -8.96 7.50 -12.59
CA ALA A 88 -9.53 6.40 -13.37
C ALA A 88 -10.47 6.91 -14.48
N THR A 89 -11.28 7.92 -14.20
CA THR A 89 -12.15 8.55 -15.20
C THR A 89 -11.33 9.20 -16.32
N ILE A 90 -10.25 9.90 -16.00
CA ILE A 90 -9.37 10.53 -16.99
C ILE A 90 -8.62 9.49 -17.81
N ALA A 91 -8.06 8.46 -17.17
CA ALA A 91 -7.23 7.46 -17.83
C ALA A 91 -8.04 6.47 -18.68
N PHE A 92 -9.22 6.07 -18.19
CA PHE A 92 -9.95 4.91 -18.71
C PHE A 92 -11.41 5.22 -19.08
N GLY A 93 -11.92 6.42 -18.77
CA GLY A 93 -13.32 6.78 -19.00
C GLY A 93 -14.32 6.03 -18.11
N THR A 94 -13.85 5.31 -17.08
CA THR A 94 -14.68 4.47 -16.23
C THR A 94 -14.07 4.28 -14.84
N CYS A 95 -14.91 3.98 -13.86
CA CYS A 95 -14.53 3.56 -12.51
C CYS A 95 -14.98 2.13 -12.21
N ARG A 96 -15.53 1.42 -13.21
CA ARG A 96 -15.95 0.01 -13.06
C ARG A 96 -14.71 -0.86 -12.98
N HIS A 97 -14.53 -1.54 -11.85
CA HIS A 97 -13.35 -2.32 -11.51
C HIS A 97 -12.93 -3.29 -12.63
N GLU A 98 -13.89 -4.02 -13.20
CA GLU A 98 -13.70 -4.98 -14.29
C GLU A 98 -13.20 -4.35 -15.60
N CYS A 99 -13.35 -3.04 -15.75
CA CYS A 99 -12.87 -2.28 -16.91
C CYS A 99 -11.54 -1.57 -16.63
N ILE A 100 -11.04 -1.59 -15.39
CA ILE A 100 -9.75 -0.98 -15.03
C ILE A 100 -8.62 -1.96 -15.37
N PRO A 101 -7.59 -1.52 -16.09
CA PRO A 101 -6.43 -2.36 -16.36
C PRO A 101 -5.75 -2.87 -15.08
N SER A 102 -5.38 -4.15 -15.07
CA SER A 102 -4.76 -4.80 -13.91
C SER A 102 -3.51 -4.09 -13.39
N TRP A 103 -2.73 -3.45 -14.28
CA TRP A 103 -1.55 -2.68 -13.88
C TRP A 103 -1.90 -1.52 -12.96
N PHE A 104 -3.04 -0.85 -13.15
CA PHE A 104 -3.46 0.28 -12.31
C PHE A 104 -3.90 -0.21 -10.93
N LEU A 105 -4.60 -1.35 -10.89
CA LEU A 105 -5.01 -2.00 -9.64
C LEU A 105 -3.80 -2.48 -8.82
N GLN A 106 -2.86 -3.16 -9.48
CA GLN A 106 -1.60 -3.61 -8.86
C GLN A 106 -0.76 -2.44 -8.36
N ASN A 107 -0.81 -1.31 -9.03
CA ASN A 107 -0.09 -0.12 -8.63
C ASN A 107 -0.65 0.51 -7.35
N CYS A 108 -1.98 0.50 -7.17
CA CYS A 108 -2.59 0.92 -5.91
C CYS A 108 -2.18 0.01 -4.75
N GLU A 109 -2.12 -1.32 -4.97
CA GLU A 109 -1.59 -2.27 -3.98
C GLU A 109 -0.10 -2.02 -3.69
N CYS A 110 0.70 -1.81 -4.73
CA CYS A 110 2.12 -1.48 -4.61
C CYS A 110 2.33 -0.18 -3.84
N LEU A 111 1.49 0.85 -4.05
CA LEU A 111 1.54 2.10 -3.31
C LEU A 111 1.42 1.84 -1.82
N LEU A 112 0.36 1.13 -1.41
CA LEU A 112 0.09 0.83 0.00
C LEU A 112 1.24 0.04 0.64
N ALA A 113 1.66 -1.05 0.01
CA ALA A 113 2.70 -1.91 0.58
C ALA A 113 4.09 -1.25 0.58
N ALA A 114 4.45 -0.52 -0.48
CA ALA A 114 5.72 0.19 -0.56
C ALA A 114 5.78 1.36 0.42
N THR A 115 4.69 2.12 0.56
CA THR A 115 4.60 3.23 1.51
C THR A 115 4.73 2.72 2.95
N LEU A 116 3.98 1.68 3.34
CA LEU A 116 4.13 1.08 4.67
C LEU A 116 5.57 0.65 4.94
N HIS A 117 6.19 -0.07 4.01
CA HIS A 117 7.57 -0.51 4.16
C HIS A 117 8.54 0.66 4.34
N LYS A 118 8.39 1.73 3.55
CA LYS A 118 9.23 2.92 3.64
C LYS A 118 9.02 3.65 4.97
N MET A 119 7.78 3.79 5.44
CA MET A 119 7.48 4.36 6.75
C MET A 119 8.16 3.56 7.87
N LEU A 120 8.02 2.22 7.86
CA LEU A 120 8.68 1.35 8.84
C LEU A 120 10.21 1.50 8.82
N VAL A 121 10.82 1.61 7.64
CA VAL A 121 12.26 1.85 7.51
C VAL A 121 12.65 3.23 8.05
N GLN A 122 11.90 4.28 7.71
CA GLN A 122 12.18 5.64 8.17
C GLN A 122 11.99 5.80 9.68
N PHE A 123 10.95 5.21 10.28
CA PHE A 123 10.75 5.24 11.73
C PHE A 123 11.83 4.44 12.47
N ALA A 124 12.39 3.41 11.85
CA ALA A 124 13.52 2.69 12.43
C ALA A 124 14.84 3.49 12.40
N THR A 125 14.98 4.46 11.48
CA THR A 125 16.21 5.26 11.33
C THR A 125 16.10 6.67 11.91
N ARG A 126 14.89 7.22 12.06
CA ARG A 126 14.62 8.52 12.67
C ARG A 126 14.33 8.35 14.16
N SER A 127 15.25 8.80 15.02
CA SER A 127 15.18 8.62 16.47
C SER A 127 14.26 9.59 17.22
N THR A 128 13.57 10.50 16.52
CA THR A 128 12.90 11.67 17.14
C THR A 128 11.38 11.65 17.09
N LEU A 129 10.76 10.70 16.38
CA LEU A 129 9.29 10.64 16.31
C LEU A 129 8.71 9.92 17.52
N THR A 130 7.65 10.51 18.07
CA THR A 130 6.87 9.97 19.18
C THR A 130 5.95 8.85 18.71
N GLU A 131 5.48 8.03 19.65
CA GLU A 131 4.50 6.98 19.36
C GLU A 131 3.19 7.57 18.81
N VAL A 132 2.73 8.71 19.32
CA VAL A 132 1.52 9.40 18.85
C VAL A 132 1.65 9.84 17.40
N GLU A 133 2.82 10.31 16.99
CA GLU A 133 3.11 10.67 15.60
C GLU A 133 3.08 9.45 14.69
N MET A 134 3.71 8.35 15.11
CA MET A 134 3.65 7.09 14.37
C MET A 134 2.20 6.59 14.23
N GLN A 135 1.40 6.66 15.30
CA GLN A 135 -0.01 6.27 15.30
C GLN A 135 -0.82 7.11 14.30
N SER A 136 -0.64 8.43 14.33
CA SER A 136 -1.28 9.36 13.40
C SER A 136 -0.94 9.01 11.94
N ALA A 137 0.34 8.79 11.64
CA ALA A 137 0.78 8.45 10.28
C ALA A 137 0.22 7.10 9.79
N PHE A 138 0.24 6.07 10.64
CA PHE A 138 -0.36 4.78 10.29
C PHE A 138 -1.88 4.85 10.13
N GLY A 139 -2.56 5.64 10.97
CA GLY A 139 -3.99 5.90 10.85
C GLY A 139 -4.36 6.50 9.49
N VAL A 140 -3.58 7.47 9.00
CA VAL A 140 -3.80 8.03 7.67
C VAL A 140 -3.56 7.02 6.56
N LEU A 141 -2.54 6.17 6.69
CA LEU A 141 -2.29 5.13 5.69
C LEU A 141 -3.49 4.17 5.58
N LEU A 142 -4.16 3.86 6.70
CA LEU A 142 -5.40 3.09 6.71
C LEU A 142 -6.56 3.85 6.05
N ASP A 143 -6.67 5.17 6.29
CA ASP A 143 -7.67 6.00 5.63
C ASP A 143 -7.43 6.08 4.10
N ILE A 144 -6.17 6.13 3.65
CA ILE A 144 -5.77 6.04 2.24
C ILE A 144 -6.16 4.66 1.67
N ALA A 145 -5.85 3.57 2.37
CA ALA A 145 -6.24 2.22 1.94
C ALA A 145 -7.76 2.09 1.80
N GLN A 146 -8.52 2.69 2.72
CA GLN A 146 -9.97 2.74 2.67
C GLN A 146 -10.49 3.51 1.45
N GLY A 147 -9.82 4.60 1.05
CA GLY A 147 -10.13 5.36 -0.16
C GLY A 147 -9.80 4.60 -1.46
N LEU A 148 -8.77 3.75 -1.43
CA LEU A 148 -8.31 2.94 -2.57
C LEU A 148 -9.06 1.62 -2.77
N ARG A 149 -9.94 1.21 -1.83
CA ARG A 149 -10.54 -0.14 -1.81
C ARG A 149 -11.23 -0.60 -3.09
N LYS A 150 -11.75 0.33 -3.91
CA LYS A 150 -12.39 0.03 -5.21
C LYS A 150 -11.40 -0.13 -6.38
N PHE A 151 -10.12 0.14 -6.14
CA PHE A 151 -9.06 0.20 -7.14
C PHE A 151 -7.88 -0.71 -6.78
N VAL A 152 -8.11 -1.76 -6.00
CA VAL A 152 -7.13 -2.85 -5.76
C VAL A 152 -7.52 -4.10 -6.54
N GLY A 153 -6.62 -5.08 -6.68
CA GLY A 153 -6.78 -6.21 -7.60
C GLY A 153 -7.96 -7.13 -7.28
N LEU A 154 -8.30 -7.26 -6.00
CA LEU A 154 -9.37 -8.13 -5.53
C LEU A 154 -10.70 -7.35 -5.44
N HIS A 155 -11.61 -7.62 -6.36
CA HIS A 155 -12.90 -6.92 -6.47
C HIS A 155 -13.71 -6.93 -5.16
N TYR A 156 -13.71 -8.04 -4.43
CA TYR A 156 -14.43 -8.19 -3.17
C TYR A 156 -13.90 -7.30 -2.03
N LEU A 157 -12.69 -6.74 -2.16
CA LEU A 157 -12.17 -5.75 -1.20
C LEU A 157 -12.88 -4.40 -1.31
N ALA A 158 -13.63 -4.13 -2.39
CA ALA A 158 -14.40 -2.90 -2.55
C ALA A 158 -15.45 -2.70 -1.45
N GLU A 159 -15.97 -3.80 -0.88
CA GLU A 159 -16.93 -3.83 0.22
C GLU A 159 -16.27 -3.97 1.59
N SER A 160 -14.95 -4.09 1.62
CA SER A 160 -14.15 -4.29 2.83
C SER A 160 -13.70 -2.96 3.45
N THR A 161 -12.89 -3.05 4.50
CA THR A 161 -12.32 -1.87 5.20
C THR A 161 -10.87 -1.61 4.78
N GLY A 162 -10.32 -0.45 5.12
CA GLY A 162 -8.97 -0.04 4.73
C GLY A 162 -7.89 -0.95 5.32
N GLU A 163 -8.14 -1.44 6.54
CA GLU A 163 -7.33 -2.42 7.25
C GLU A 163 -7.16 -3.68 6.40
N HIS A 164 -8.26 -4.23 5.89
CA HIS A 164 -8.24 -5.41 5.03
C HIS A 164 -7.51 -5.18 3.71
N VAL A 165 -7.75 -4.02 3.10
CA VAL A 165 -7.10 -3.63 1.84
C VAL A 165 -5.59 -3.54 2.03
N LEU A 166 -5.14 -2.90 3.11
CA LEU A 166 -3.72 -2.80 3.45
C LEU A 166 -3.13 -4.18 3.77
N MET A 167 -3.82 -5.00 4.57
CA MET A 167 -3.37 -6.36 4.90
C MET A 167 -3.19 -7.22 3.63
N SER A 168 -4.15 -7.13 2.70
CA SER A 168 -4.09 -7.83 1.41
C SER A 168 -2.93 -7.35 0.54
N ALA A 169 -2.76 -6.03 0.42
CA ALA A 169 -1.69 -5.43 -0.37
C ALA A 169 -0.30 -5.84 0.14
N VAL A 170 -0.13 -5.89 1.47
CA VAL A 170 1.11 -6.29 2.12
C VAL A 170 1.39 -7.79 1.97
N ALA A 171 0.39 -8.65 2.15
CA ALA A 171 0.58 -10.11 2.10
C ALA A 171 1.16 -10.58 0.77
N ASN A 172 0.76 -9.92 -0.33
CA ASN A 172 1.18 -10.22 -1.70
C ASN A 172 2.38 -9.37 -2.17
N SER A 173 2.90 -8.52 -1.30
CA SER A 173 4.00 -7.62 -1.64
C SER A 173 5.35 -8.31 -1.61
N ARG A 174 6.27 -7.84 -2.46
CA ARG A 174 7.70 -8.15 -2.37
C ARG A 174 8.39 -7.52 -1.15
N TYR A 175 7.75 -6.53 -0.52
CA TYR A 175 8.25 -5.84 0.67
C TYR A 175 7.89 -6.67 1.89
N ASP A 176 8.74 -7.64 2.18
CA ASP A 176 8.41 -8.69 3.12
C ASP A 176 8.79 -8.34 4.56
N PHE A 177 8.03 -7.44 5.20
CA PHE A 177 8.18 -7.21 6.64
C PHE A 177 7.48 -8.29 7.49
N LEU A 178 6.64 -9.12 6.86
CA LEU A 178 5.91 -10.20 7.52
C LEU A 178 6.75 -11.49 7.66
N ALA A 179 7.70 -11.77 6.76
CA ALA A 179 8.58 -12.95 6.82
C ALA A 179 9.75 -12.80 7.79
N LYS A 180 9.57 -12.01 8.85
CA LYS A 180 10.57 -11.86 9.91
C LYS A 180 10.52 -13.07 10.85
N GLU A 181 10.84 -14.25 10.34
CA GLU A 181 11.18 -15.39 11.20
C GLU A 181 12.43 -15.03 12.02
N GLY A 182 12.30 -14.94 13.34
CA GLY A 182 13.43 -14.78 14.27
C GLY A 182 14.05 -13.38 14.40
N VAL A 183 13.47 -12.34 13.79
CA VAL A 183 13.97 -10.95 13.93
C VAL A 183 13.15 -10.18 14.96
N VAL A 184 13.84 -9.51 15.88
CA VAL A 184 13.25 -8.57 16.85
C VAL A 184 12.30 -7.61 16.13
N VAL A 185 11.01 -7.67 16.47
CA VAL A 185 10.00 -6.71 16.01
C VAL A 185 10.39 -5.35 16.55
N ARG A 186 10.61 -4.36 15.66
CA ARG A 186 11.01 -3.01 16.09
C ARG A 186 9.78 -2.26 16.58
N HIS A 187 10.03 -1.16 17.28
CA HIS A 187 8.98 -0.37 17.91
C HIS A 187 7.91 0.10 16.90
N ALA A 188 8.33 0.58 15.72
CA ALA A 188 7.41 1.04 14.68
C ALA A 188 6.45 -0.06 14.17
N GLU A 189 6.93 -1.29 14.00
CA GLU A 189 6.07 -2.43 13.63
C GLU A 189 5.04 -2.75 14.72
N ARG A 190 5.40 -2.61 16.00
CA ARG A 190 4.47 -2.81 17.13
C ARG A 190 3.40 -1.71 17.16
N VAL A 191 3.80 -0.45 16.97
CA VAL A 191 2.86 0.67 16.89
C VAL A 191 1.89 0.48 15.71
N PHE A 192 2.39 0.06 14.54
CA PHE A 192 1.53 -0.28 13.41
C PHE A 192 0.53 -1.39 13.73
N ALA A 193 1.00 -2.48 14.36
CA ALA A 193 0.15 -3.60 14.74
C ALA A 193 -0.96 -3.19 15.72
N ASP A 194 -0.65 -2.29 16.66
CA ASP A 194 -1.64 -1.77 17.62
C ASP A 194 -2.69 -0.87 16.94
N VAL A 195 -2.27 0.05 16.06
CA VAL A 195 -3.20 0.90 15.28
C VAL A 195 -4.11 0.05 14.39
N LEU A 196 -3.56 -0.96 13.73
CA LEU A 196 -4.34 -1.90 12.94
C LEU A 196 -5.36 -2.62 13.81
N ALA A 197 -4.96 -3.08 15.00
CA ALA A 197 -5.86 -3.79 15.91
C ALA A 197 -6.97 -2.89 16.47
N GLU A 198 -6.64 -1.67 16.88
CA GLU A 198 -7.60 -0.66 17.32
C GLU A 198 -8.67 -0.42 16.26
N ARG A 199 -8.26 -0.19 15.01
CA ARG A 199 -9.19 0.09 13.90
C ARG A 199 -10.09 -1.09 13.55
N ILE A 200 -9.58 -2.31 13.64
CA ILE A 200 -10.37 -3.54 13.42
C ILE A 200 -11.39 -3.72 14.55
N LEU A 201 -11.00 -3.47 15.80
CA LEU A 201 -11.90 -3.60 16.96
C LEU A 201 -12.97 -2.50 17.02
N ALA A 202 -12.71 -1.33 16.43
CA ALA A 202 -13.66 -0.22 16.39
C ALA A 202 -14.94 -0.53 15.60
N ASP A 203 -14.91 -1.45 14.62
CA ASP A 203 -16.08 -1.91 13.86
C ASP A 203 -16.26 -3.43 14.02
N SER A 204 -16.64 -3.85 15.23
CA SER A 204 -16.82 -5.25 15.61
C SER A 204 -17.82 -6.02 14.74
N ASN A 205 -18.80 -5.34 14.14
CA ASN A 205 -19.83 -5.96 13.32
C ASN A 205 -19.33 -6.35 11.91
N ARG A 206 -18.40 -5.58 11.32
CA ARG A 206 -17.83 -5.88 10.00
C ARG A 206 -16.52 -6.66 10.08
N ALA A 207 -15.72 -6.39 11.10
CA ALA A 207 -14.42 -7.02 11.27
C ALA A 207 -14.51 -8.50 11.65
N LEU A 208 -15.53 -8.90 12.43
CA LEU A 208 -15.61 -10.26 12.98
C LEU A 208 -16.56 -11.19 12.22
N ASP A 209 -17.11 -10.74 11.08
CA ASP A 209 -17.85 -11.63 10.19
C ASP A 209 -16.90 -12.72 9.68
N ALA A 210 -17.25 -14.00 9.88
CA ALA A 210 -16.47 -15.16 9.42
C ALA A 210 -16.22 -15.15 7.89
N ARG A 211 -17.06 -14.43 7.14
CA ARG A 211 -16.92 -14.22 5.68
C ARG A 211 -16.12 -12.98 5.31
N SER A 212 -15.74 -12.16 6.28
CA SER A 212 -14.91 -10.99 6.05
C SER A 212 -13.52 -11.38 5.57
N ALA A 213 -12.87 -10.46 4.84
CA ALA A 213 -11.47 -10.59 4.50
C ALA A 213 -10.58 -10.67 5.78
N PHE A 214 -11.03 -10.17 6.94
CA PHE A 214 -10.25 -10.18 8.17
C PHE A 214 -10.12 -11.60 8.66
N CYS A 215 -11.21 -12.37 8.69
CA CYS A 215 -11.15 -13.77 9.08
C CYS A 215 -10.25 -14.60 8.15
N PHE A 216 -10.17 -14.26 6.86
CA PHE A 216 -9.20 -14.88 5.96
C PHE A 216 -7.75 -14.54 6.35
N PHE A 217 -7.42 -13.25 6.55
CA PHE A 217 -6.05 -12.84 6.89
C PHE A 217 -5.65 -13.18 8.32
N ALA A 218 -6.57 -13.18 9.28
CA ALA A 218 -6.34 -13.62 10.66
C ALA A 218 -5.98 -15.12 10.74
N ARG A 219 -6.31 -15.91 9.70
CA ARG A 219 -5.89 -17.31 9.54
C ARG A 219 -4.58 -17.47 8.76
N SER A 220 -4.04 -16.40 8.19
CA SER A 220 -2.76 -16.44 7.49
C SER A 220 -1.63 -16.64 8.52
N GLU A 221 -0.83 -17.68 8.33
CA GLU A 221 0.32 -18.02 9.17
C GLU A 221 1.24 -16.81 9.37
N ARG A 222 1.58 -16.09 8.28
CA ARG A 222 2.44 -14.90 8.32
C ARG A 222 1.88 -13.77 9.20
N TRP A 223 0.57 -13.53 9.13
CA TRP A 223 -0.07 -12.52 9.99
C TRP A 223 -0.13 -12.97 11.44
N GLN A 224 -0.37 -14.27 11.69
CA GLN A 224 -0.37 -14.82 13.05
C GLN A 224 1.02 -14.79 13.69
N GLU A 225 2.06 -15.13 12.94
CA GLU A 225 3.45 -15.05 13.39
C GLU A 225 3.86 -13.61 13.69
N PHE A 226 3.56 -12.68 12.79
CA PHE A 226 3.80 -11.26 13.01
C PHE A 226 3.08 -10.76 14.27
N ALA A 227 1.80 -11.08 14.42
CA ALA A 227 1.02 -10.70 15.60
C ALA A 227 1.62 -11.28 16.89
N LYS A 228 1.96 -12.58 16.90
CA LYS A 228 2.62 -13.23 18.06
C LYS A 228 3.95 -12.56 18.40
N ALA A 229 4.76 -12.21 17.41
CA ALA A 229 6.05 -11.54 17.62
C ALA A 229 5.88 -10.10 18.14
N CYS A 230 4.76 -9.43 17.81
CA CYS A 230 4.41 -8.13 18.38
C CYS A 230 3.91 -8.23 19.84
N LEU A 231 3.41 -9.40 20.26
CA LEU A 231 2.90 -9.64 21.62
C LEU A 231 3.97 -9.94 22.66
N ASP A 232 5.26 -9.89 22.31
CA ASP A 232 6.33 -10.22 23.23
C ASP A 232 6.33 -9.31 24.48
N TYR A 233 6.41 -9.94 25.65
CA TYR A 233 5.67 -9.58 26.88
C TYR A 233 6.04 -8.25 27.56
N ASP A 234 7.19 -7.65 27.26
CA ASP A 234 7.70 -6.48 27.99
C ASP A 234 7.17 -5.14 27.47
N TRP A 235 6.76 -5.06 26.20
CA TRP A 235 6.19 -3.84 25.62
C TRP A 235 4.70 -3.65 25.96
N LEU A 236 3.94 -4.74 26.10
CA LEU A 236 2.51 -4.69 26.42
C LEU A 236 2.22 -4.33 27.88
N LYS A 237 3.12 -4.66 28.81
CA LYS A 237 2.94 -4.42 30.25
C LYS A 237 2.90 -2.92 30.62
N SER A 238 3.46 -2.05 29.79
CA SER A 238 3.49 -0.60 30.06
C SER A 238 2.30 0.16 29.48
N ARG A 239 1.37 -0.49 28.76
CA ARG A 239 0.21 0.15 28.12
C ARG A 239 -1.10 -0.28 28.77
N GLU A 240 -1.81 0.68 29.34
CA GLU A 240 -3.24 0.53 29.65
C GLU A 240 -4.01 0.48 28.31
N GLY A 241 -4.66 -0.65 27.99
CA GLY A 241 -5.50 -0.79 26.79
C GLY A 241 -4.84 -1.46 25.58
N GLY A 242 -4.23 -2.64 25.74
CA GLY A 242 -3.61 -3.39 24.64
C GLY A 242 -4.60 -3.93 23.59
N HIS A 243 -5.00 -3.11 22.61
CA HIS A 243 -5.88 -3.47 21.50
C HIS A 243 -5.37 -4.69 20.74
N LEU A 244 -4.06 -4.78 20.50
CA LEU A 244 -3.47 -5.95 19.85
C LEU A 244 -3.64 -7.24 20.67
N ALA A 245 -3.53 -7.16 22.00
CA ALA A 245 -3.79 -8.30 22.88
C ALA A 245 -5.28 -8.68 22.89
N GLN A 246 -6.18 -7.70 22.90
CA GLN A 246 -7.62 -7.92 22.79
C GLN A 246 -7.98 -8.60 21.46
N LEU A 247 -7.45 -8.10 20.34
CA LEU A 247 -7.69 -8.68 19.02
C LEU A 247 -7.14 -10.11 18.94
N SER A 248 -5.96 -10.38 19.51
CA SER A 248 -5.39 -11.73 19.57
C SER A 248 -6.32 -12.71 20.31
N VAL A 249 -6.92 -12.28 21.42
CA VAL A 249 -7.92 -13.07 22.17
C VAL A 249 -9.16 -13.32 21.31
N VAL A 250 -9.71 -12.28 20.65
CA VAL A 250 -10.90 -12.40 19.81
C VAL A 250 -10.66 -13.34 18.62
N VAL A 251 -9.52 -13.24 17.95
CA VAL A 251 -9.13 -14.15 16.86
C VAL A 251 -8.93 -15.57 17.38
N GLY A 252 -8.34 -15.74 18.56
CA GLY A 252 -8.18 -17.04 19.21
C GLY A 252 -9.51 -17.73 19.54
N ILE A 253 -10.54 -16.96 19.86
CA ILE A 253 -11.91 -17.47 20.08
C ILE A 253 -12.57 -17.83 18.75
N ALA A 254 -12.55 -16.90 17.77
CA ALA A 254 -13.17 -17.11 16.46
C ALA A 254 -12.58 -18.30 15.67
N THR A 255 -11.30 -18.60 15.85
CA THR A 255 -10.66 -19.76 15.20
C THR A 255 -11.00 -21.10 15.87
N ARG A 256 -11.36 -21.11 17.17
CA ARG A 256 -11.80 -22.31 17.91
C ARG A 256 -13.27 -22.64 17.67
N ASP A 257 -14.13 -21.63 17.51
CA ASP A 257 -15.56 -21.87 17.29
C ASP A 257 -15.87 -22.44 15.89
N VAL A 258 -15.08 -22.07 14.87
CA VAL A 258 -15.25 -22.60 13.51
C VAL A 258 -14.73 -24.04 13.38
N SER A 259 -13.72 -24.44 14.15
CA SER A 259 -13.27 -25.84 14.18
C SER A 259 -14.23 -26.77 14.94
N ALA A 260 -15.14 -26.21 15.74
CA ALA A 260 -16.19 -26.97 16.44
C ALA A 260 -17.45 -27.23 15.59
N HIS A 261 -17.62 -26.58 14.44
CA HIS A 261 -18.77 -26.76 13.54
C HIS A 261 -18.33 -27.01 12.08
N PRO A 262 -18.13 -28.28 11.67
CA PRO A 262 -17.67 -28.62 10.32
C PRO A 262 -18.73 -28.47 9.21
N ASN A 263 -19.96 -28.03 9.53
CA ASN A 263 -21.11 -28.10 8.61
C ASN A 263 -21.54 -26.73 8.06
N THR A 264 -20.62 -25.99 7.44
CA THR A 264 -20.97 -24.90 6.52
C THR A 264 -20.50 -25.26 5.12
N PRO A 265 -21.35 -25.14 4.08
CA PRO A 265 -21.11 -25.76 2.79
C PRO A 265 -19.86 -25.22 2.10
N HIS A 266 -19.06 -26.16 1.58
CA HIS A 266 -17.70 -26.06 1.07
C HIS A 266 -17.48 -25.23 -0.22
N ASP A 267 -18.42 -24.40 -0.65
CA ASP A 267 -18.39 -23.86 -2.03
C ASP A 267 -17.45 -22.66 -2.25
N LEU A 268 -16.98 -21.98 -1.19
CA LEU A 268 -16.03 -20.86 -1.33
C LEU A 268 -14.58 -21.21 -0.93
N VAL A 269 -14.39 -22.24 -0.09
CA VAL A 269 -13.05 -22.66 0.35
C VAL A 269 -12.29 -23.36 -0.79
N HIS A 270 -13.01 -24.00 -1.72
CA HIS A 270 -12.41 -24.71 -2.85
C HIS A 270 -11.88 -23.80 -3.98
N LEU A 271 -12.31 -22.54 -4.06
CA LEU A 271 -11.78 -21.57 -5.02
C LEU A 271 -10.50 -20.88 -4.52
N CYS A 272 -10.32 -20.75 -3.20
CA CYS A 272 -9.10 -20.19 -2.61
C CYS A 272 -8.00 -21.22 -2.32
N SER A 273 -8.31 -22.52 -2.24
CA SER A 273 -7.28 -23.55 -2.06
C SER A 273 -6.35 -23.70 -3.28
N VAL A 274 -6.78 -23.24 -4.45
CA VAL A 274 -5.96 -23.19 -5.67
C VAL A 274 -4.98 -21.98 -5.65
N LEU A 275 -5.21 -21.00 -4.79
CA LEU A 275 -4.33 -19.83 -4.61
C LEU A 275 -3.30 -20.01 -3.48
N ASN A 276 -3.46 -21.02 -2.62
CA ASN A 276 -2.50 -21.36 -1.55
C ASN A 276 -1.45 -22.39 -1.99
N THR A 277 -1.51 -22.92 -3.21
CA THR A 277 -0.35 -23.56 -3.83
C THR A 277 0.51 -22.47 -4.45
N SER A 278 1.49 -21.98 -3.69
CA SER A 278 2.67 -21.39 -4.29
C SER A 278 3.17 -22.37 -5.36
N PRO A 279 3.31 -21.99 -6.64
CA PRO A 279 3.98 -22.87 -7.58
C PRO A 279 5.37 -23.12 -7.00
N GLU A 280 5.72 -24.39 -6.76
CA GLU A 280 7.09 -24.78 -6.44
C GLU A 280 8.00 -24.03 -7.42
N ARG A 281 8.86 -23.15 -6.89
CA ARG A 281 9.86 -22.51 -7.73
C ARG A 281 10.62 -23.66 -8.38
N PRO A 282 10.68 -23.75 -9.72
CA PRO A 282 11.52 -24.74 -10.34
C PRO A 282 12.95 -24.52 -9.81
N VAL A 283 13.51 -25.59 -9.23
CA VAL A 283 14.91 -25.64 -8.82
C VAL A 283 15.73 -25.17 -10.02
N ARG A 284 16.31 -23.97 -9.92
CA ARG A 284 17.24 -23.48 -10.93
C ARG A 284 18.46 -24.37 -10.87
N THR A 285 18.57 -25.32 -11.78
CA THR A 285 19.86 -25.84 -12.20
C THR A 285 20.69 -24.64 -12.62
N ILE A 286 21.77 -24.37 -11.90
CA ILE A 286 22.70 -23.28 -12.21
C ILE A 286 23.41 -23.67 -13.51
N SER A 287 22.82 -23.32 -14.66
CA SER A 287 23.55 -23.18 -15.90
C SER A 287 24.12 -21.77 -15.94
N MET A 288 25.44 -21.69 -15.82
CA MET A 288 26.21 -20.45 -15.99
C MET A 288 25.84 -19.81 -17.34
N PRO A 289 25.33 -18.56 -17.38
CA PRO A 289 25.08 -17.89 -18.64
C PRO A 289 26.42 -17.47 -19.26
N GLN A 290 26.77 -18.09 -20.40
CA GLN A 290 27.75 -17.51 -21.30
C GLN A 290 27.18 -16.21 -21.86
N THR A 291 27.87 -15.10 -21.58
CA THR A 291 27.59 -13.80 -22.20
C THR A 291 27.69 -13.89 -23.72
N PRO A 292 26.66 -13.52 -24.50
CA PRO A 292 26.81 -13.36 -25.93
C PRO A 292 27.65 -12.12 -26.21
N MET A 293 28.76 -12.28 -26.95
CA MET A 293 29.58 -11.17 -27.42
C MET A 293 28.73 -10.21 -28.25
N LYS A 294 28.83 -8.92 -27.93
CA LYS A 294 28.18 -7.83 -28.68
C LYS A 294 28.65 -7.86 -30.14
N SER A 295 27.76 -8.15 -31.08
CA SER A 295 28.02 -7.88 -32.49
C SER A 295 27.71 -6.41 -32.79
N THR A 296 28.72 -5.68 -33.25
CA THR A 296 28.74 -4.22 -33.42
C THR A 296 27.85 -3.71 -34.57
N HIS A 297 27.10 -4.58 -35.25
CA HIS A 297 26.36 -4.23 -36.47
C HIS A 297 24.88 -3.85 -36.27
N ALA A 298 24.25 -4.14 -35.13
CA ALA A 298 22.82 -3.83 -34.92
C ALA A 298 22.51 -2.34 -34.61
N ARG A 299 23.54 -1.53 -34.33
CA ARG A 299 23.37 -0.11 -33.94
C ARG A 299 23.17 0.84 -35.12
N ILE A 300 23.54 0.44 -36.34
CA ILE A 300 23.49 1.31 -37.53
C ILE A 300 22.09 1.31 -38.19
N ALA A 301 21.34 0.21 -38.09
CA ALA A 301 20.03 0.09 -38.74
C ALA A 301 18.89 0.87 -38.03
N LYS A 302 18.99 1.12 -36.72
CA LYS A 302 17.93 1.80 -35.95
C LYS A 302 17.97 3.33 -36.06
N HIS A 303 19.12 3.92 -36.38
CA HIS A 303 19.26 5.37 -36.55
C HIS A 303 18.73 5.90 -37.89
N ARG A 304 18.72 5.09 -38.96
CA ARG A 304 18.22 5.52 -40.27
C ARG A 304 16.68 5.56 -40.38
N ARG A 305 15.95 4.73 -39.65
CA ARG A 305 14.46 4.71 -39.71
C ARG A 305 13.78 5.82 -38.90
N ARG A 306 14.50 6.50 -37.99
CA ARG A 306 13.94 7.59 -37.17
C ARG A 306 14.09 8.97 -37.81
N ALA A 307 15.00 9.13 -38.76
CA ALA A 307 15.22 10.40 -39.47
C ALA A 307 14.19 10.63 -40.60
N THR A 308 13.63 9.58 -41.21
CA THR A 308 12.71 9.71 -42.36
C THR A 308 11.24 9.92 -41.96
N ARG A 309 10.91 10.02 -40.66
CA ARG A 309 9.52 10.21 -40.18
C ARG A 309 9.24 11.58 -39.58
N MET A 310 10.21 12.49 -39.54
CA MET A 310 10.05 13.87 -39.04
C MET A 310 10.04 14.95 -40.14
N LEU A 311 10.02 14.57 -41.42
CA LEU A 311 9.95 15.50 -42.55
C LEU A 311 8.74 15.20 -43.43
N VAL A 312 7.55 15.17 -42.84
CA VAL A 312 6.29 15.43 -43.54
C VAL A 312 5.35 16.10 -42.54
N VAL A 313 5.48 17.42 -42.42
CA VAL A 313 4.42 18.31 -41.93
C VAL A 313 4.36 19.45 -42.95
N ASP A 314 3.14 19.70 -43.39
CA ASP A 314 2.73 20.55 -44.50
C ASP A 314 3.20 22.00 -44.42
N ALA A 315 3.40 22.58 -45.61
CA ALA A 315 3.07 23.98 -45.93
C ALA A 315 3.12 24.20 -47.45
N PRO A 316 2.33 25.11 -48.03
CA PRO A 316 0.89 25.36 -47.88
C PRO A 316 0.03 24.66 -48.96
#